data_AF-A0A2I4BI20-F1
#
_entry.id   AF-A0A2I4BI20-F1
#
_cell.length_a   1.000
_cell.length_b   1.000
_cell.length_c   1.000
_cell.angle_alpha   90.00
_cell.angle_beta   90.00
_cell.angle_gamma   90.00
#
_symmetry.space_group_name_H-M   'P 1'
#
loop_
_entity.id
_entity.type
_entity.pdbx_description
1 polymer ?
#
loop_
_entity_poly.entity_id
_entity_poly.type
_entity_poly.pdbx_seq_one_letter_code
_entity_poly.pdbx_strand_id
1 'polypeptide(L)'
;MSQSPERMSSYRRHFEGPGNQFRRSSPSPTRKETRHRSFNHHGGWKTMGGRFLTTQPRLTSSVSMGTLCVDVFVEQGANLDLDAAAAKNQAFKLTRTSERQEMVVLNDRLAVYIEKVRTLESKNKLLEAEIEALKSSFERTSGLRQLYETQLKELNREAEQMKDQRDLSLTAKEASLAQLDALKSKYNEALAARKQTELEIEVLRPDVDKATAARIKLEKQLENLETELDFMQKVHKEEIEELMQQICSSASKMDLTFDLPDLSSALTQIQSQYDGIAAKNLQEMDTWYRTMFQDMGDTSAKHAQSVRSLREEIAAYRKDILNKERDLESLRTRKEFLEGRVRDVIEKYKEEEEDLQEHVEAAEQDLKLTKQKTALLMREYQELLNAKMAMEIEIATYRKLIEGEDGRLSTTVGKFSLTGGVHTSSGLASPSAPDGSLKCNGASSDTDRTKCAAATDGAGGFLLSSSDENLQQQATETSERKMVLVRTFKTDEGSFVSNTQQRTITVSGAADEEQTI
;
A
#
# COMPACT_ATOMS: atom_id res chain seq x y z
N MET A 1 -32.17 -43.17 -51.03
CA MET A 1 -33.54 -42.75 -50.66
C MET A 1 -33.92 -43.45 -49.38
N SER A 2 -34.05 -42.70 -48.28
CA SER A 2 -34.91 -42.98 -47.13
C SER A 2 -34.62 -41.90 -46.08
N GLN A 3 -35.43 -40.85 -46.12
CA GLN A 3 -35.45 -39.72 -45.18
C GLN A 3 -36.17 -40.09 -43.87
N SER A 4 -35.90 -39.26 -42.86
CA SER A 4 -36.78 -38.84 -41.73
C SER A 4 -36.48 -39.40 -40.34
N PRO A 5 -36.79 -38.66 -39.24
CA PRO A 5 -36.66 -37.20 -39.08
C PRO A 5 -36.15 -36.75 -37.68
N GLU A 6 -35.91 -35.44 -37.62
CA GLU A 6 -35.59 -34.57 -36.49
C GLU A 6 -36.37 -34.82 -35.18
N ARG A 7 -35.69 -34.60 -34.05
CA ARG A 7 -36.34 -34.27 -32.77
C ARG A 7 -35.72 -33.01 -32.18
N MET A 8 -36.24 -31.86 -32.62
CA MET A 8 -36.01 -30.57 -31.98
C MET A 8 -36.76 -30.52 -30.64
N SER A 9 -36.06 -30.22 -29.56
CA SER A 9 -36.65 -29.96 -28.25
C SER A 9 -37.04 -28.49 -28.14
N SER A 10 -38.33 -28.29 -27.84
CA SER A 10 -39.02 -27.03 -27.69
C SER A 10 -38.80 -26.41 -26.30
N TYR A 11 -38.21 -25.22 -26.24
CA TYR A 11 -38.68 -24.21 -25.27
C TYR A 11 -38.43 -22.79 -25.80
N ARG A 12 -39.47 -22.28 -26.47
CA ARG A 12 -39.68 -20.88 -26.79
C ARG A 12 -40.60 -20.32 -25.72
N ARG A 13 -40.16 -19.35 -24.92
CA ARG A 13 -41.06 -18.36 -24.35
C ARG A 13 -40.59 -16.97 -24.72
N HIS A 14 -41.39 -16.40 -25.62
CA HIS A 14 -41.45 -14.99 -25.94
C HIS A 14 -42.06 -14.20 -24.80
N PHE A 15 -41.54 -13.00 -24.59
CA PHE A 15 -42.33 -11.82 -24.25
C PHE A 15 -41.76 -10.66 -25.04
N GLU A 16 -42.52 -10.16 -26.02
CA GLU A 16 -42.26 -8.89 -26.69
C GLU A 16 -43.46 -7.95 -26.48
N GLY A 17 -43.13 -6.69 -26.15
CA GLY A 17 -43.83 -5.48 -26.58
C GLY A 17 -44.58 -4.67 -25.51
N PRO A 18 -44.81 -3.35 -25.70
CA PRO A 18 -44.03 -2.37 -26.48
C PRO A 18 -43.91 -0.97 -25.84
N GLY A 19 -42.95 -0.16 -26.33
CA GLY A 19 -43.12 1.28 -26.63
C GLY A 19 -43.10 2.33 -25.49
N ASN A 20 -42.00 3.08 -25.39
CA ASN A 20 -41.94 4.56 -25.51
C ASN A 20 -40.49 5.02 -25.28
N GLN A 21 -39.81 5.54 -26.30
CA GLN A 21 -39.68 6.97 -26.60
C GLN A 21 -38.74 7.75 -25.66
N PHE A 22 -37.88 8.53 -26.31
CA PHE A 22 -37.10 9.69 -25.83
C PHE A 22 -35.69 9.49 -25.24
N ARG A 23 -34.76 10.01 -26.05
CA ARG A 23 -33.70 11.00 -25.73
C ARG A 23 -32.27 10.48 -25.67
N ARG A 24 -31.59 10.72 -26.80
CA ARG A 24 -30.17 11.06 -26.83
C ARG A 24 -29.89 12.22 -25.87
N SER A 25 -28.84 12.10 -25.07
CA SER A 25 -28.13 13.25 -24.52
C SER A 25 -26.64 12.95 -24.46
N SER A 26 -25.91 13.79 -25.17
CA SER A 26 -24.46 13.91 -25.26
C SER A 26 -23.81 14.06 -23.87
N PRO A 27 -22.52 13.70 -23.73
CA PRO A 27 -21.73 14.17 -22.60
C PRO A 27 -21.49 15.67 -22.79
N SER A 28 -21.71 16.46 -21.74
CA SER A 28 -21.32 17.86 -21.69
C SER A 28 -20.42 18.11 -20.48
N PRO A 29 -19.55 19.13 -20.58
CA PRO A 29 -18.21 19.12 -20.03
C PRO A 29 -18.15 19.76 -18.64
N THR A 30 -17.22 19.33 -17.80
CA THR A 30 -16.89 20.08 -16.58
C THR A 30 -16.01 21.28 -16.93
N ARG A 31 -16.70 22.41 -16.99
CA ARG A 31 -16.28 23.80 -17.06
C ARG A 31 -15.15 24.15 -16.08
N LYS A 32 -14.11 24.81 -16.61
CA LYS A 32 -13.19 25.69 -15.86
C LYS A 32 -13.99 26.80 -15.18
N GLU A 33 -13.73 27.05 -13.91
CA GLU A 33 -13.94 28.36 -13.32
C GLU A 33 -12.86 28.65 -12.27
N THR A 34 -11.84 29.39 -12.72
CA THR A 34 -11.06 30.32 -11.90
C THR A 34 -11.98 31.40 -11.36
N ARG A 35 -12.10 31.59 -10.03
CA ARG A 35 -12.36 32.92 -9.43
C ARG A 35 -11.91 33.00 -7.95
N HIS A 36 -10.96 33.91 -7.76
CA HIS A 36 -10.85 34.92 -6.71
C HIS A 36 -10.77 34.52 -5.22
N ARG A 37 -9.51 34.55 -4.75
CA ARG A 37 -9.12 35.15 -3.47
C ARG A 37 -9.89 36.46 -3.26
N SER A 38 -10.75 36.49 -2.25
CA SER A 38 -11.29 37.73 -1.69
C SER A 38 -10.64 37.99 -0.34
N PHE A 39 -10.07 39.18 -0.23
CA PHE A 39 -9.72 39.86 1.00
C PHE A 39 -10.99 40.20 1.78
N ASN A 40 -10.93 40.05 3.11
CA ASN A 40 -11.58 40.92 4.09
C ASN A 40 -10.68 40.89 5.33
N HIS A 41 -9.90 41.94 5.65
CA HIS A 41 -10.33 43.19 6.27
C HIS A 41 -11.36 42.96 7.38
N HIS A 42 -10.88 42.81 8.62
CA HIS A 42 -11.63 43.23 9.80
C HIS A 42 -10.87 44.39 10.44
N GLY A 43 -11.55 45.53 10.41
CA GLY A 43 -11.07 46.79 10.94
C GLY A 43 -10.90 46.72 12.44
N GLY A 44 -9.79 47.29 12.90
CA GLY A 44 -9.65 47.70 14.27
C GLY A 44 -10.57 48.88 14.57
N TRP A 45 -11.28 48.78 15.68
CA TRP A 45 -11.61 49.93 16.51
C TRP A 45 -11.01 49.75 17.91
N LYS A 46 -10.52 50.88 18.38
CA LYS A 46 -9.66 51.10 19.52
C LYS A 46 -10.48 51.05 20.80
N THR A 47 -9.88 50.64 21.92
CA THR A 47 -9.96 51.41 23.18
C THR A 47 -8.70 51.14 24.00
N MET A 48 -8.10 52.25 24.45
CA MET A 48 -6.91 52.36 25.27
C MET A 48 -7.08 51.76 26.66
N GLY A 49 -5.97 51.31 27.24
CA GLY A 49 -5.89 51.01 28.66
C GLY A 49 -4.50 50.53 29.08
N GLY A 50 -3.48 51.34 28.83
CA GLY A 50 -2.13 51.07 29.33
C GLY A 50 -2.09 51.14 30.86
N ARG A 51 -1.35 50.22 31.49
CA ARG A 51 -0.86 50.41 32.85
C ARG A 51 0.63 50.08 32.88
N PHE A 52 1.40 51.15 32.93
CA PHE A 52 2.77 51.20 33.40
C PHE A 52 2.82 50.73 34.85
N LEU A 53 3.74 49.83 35.18
CA LEU A 53 4.16 49.57 36.56
C LEU A 53 5.26 50.57 36.89
N THR A 54 4.91 51.58 37.68
CA THR A 54 5.87 52.52 38.26
C THR A 54 6.24 52.06 39.66
N THR A 55 7.51 51.73 39.82
CA THR A 55 8.21 51.54 41.09
C THR A 55 8.16 52.85 41.88
N GLN A 56 7.67 52.81 43.13
CA GLN A 56 7.77 53.93 44.07
C GLN A 56 8.60 53.50 45.29
N PRO A 57 9.58 54.31 45.73
CA PRO A 57 10.36 54.04 46.92
C PRO A 57 9.64 54.50 48.19
N ARG A 58 9.84 53.73 49.26
CA ARG A 58 9.51 54.11 50.65
C ARG A 58 10.42 55.27 51.09
N LEU A 59 9.82 56.38 51.49
CA LEU A 59 10.46 57.38 52.33
C LEU A 59 10.00 57.18 53.77
N THR A 60 10.95 56.95 54.65
CA THR A 60 10.81 57.00 56.10
C THR A 60 10.77 58.47 56.52
N SER A 61 9.68 58.94 57.13
CA SER A 61 9.69 60.18 57.89
C SER A 61 9.23 59.91 59.32
N SER A 62 10.19 59.99 60.22
CA SER A 62 10.01 60.02 61.68
C SER A 62 9.42 61.37 62.08
N VAL A 63 8.21 61.38 62.62
CA VAL A 63 7.65 62.57 63.25
C VAL A 63 7.99 62.51 64.74
N SER A 64 8.94 63.36 65.13
CA SER A 64 9.30 63.62 66.52
C SER A 64 8.12 64.24 67.25
N MET A 65 7.58 63.54 68.25
CA MET A 65 6.58 64.09 69.17
C MET A 65 7.32 65.00 70.15
N GLY A 66 7.23 66.31 69.92
CA GLY A 66 7.74 67.33 70.83
C GLY A 66 7.09 67.24 72.20
N THR A 67 7.91 66.97 73.21
CA THR A 67 7.62 67.11 74.63
C THR A 67 7.27 68.56 74.94
N LEU A 68 6.03 68.84 75.34
CA LEU A 68 5.65 70.14 75.89
C LEU A 68 6.07 70.17 77.37
N CYS A 69 7.13 70.93 77.65
CA CYS A 69 7.50 71.32 79.00
C CYS A 69 6.40 72.21 79.60
N VAL A 70 5.86 71.82 80.75
CA VAL A 70 5.02 72.67 81.59
C VAL A 70 5.95 73.52 82.45
N ASP A 71 6.19 74.75 82.03
CA ASP A 71 6.83 75.76 82.87
C ASP A 71 5.83 76.27 83.92
N VAL A 72 6.09 75.94 85.18
CA VAL A 72 5.42 76.53 86.35
C VAL A 72 6.18 77.81 86.70
N PHE A 73 5.71 78.94 86.21
CA PHE A 73 6.14 80.25 86.72
C PHE A 73 5.36 80.56 88.01
N VAL A 74 6.10 80.56 89.12
CA VAL A 74 5.70 81.23 90.36
C VAL A 74 5.90 82.72 90.11
N GLU A 75 4.81 83.47 89.97
CA GLU A 75 4.88 84.93 90.00
C GLU A 75 3.91 85.52 91.03
N GLN A 76 4.46 86.52 91.70
CA GLN A 76 4.04 87.15 92.92
C GLN A 76 3.18 88.37 92.53
N GLY A 77 1.91 88.35 92.93
CA GLY A 77 1.05 89.52 93.12
C GLY A 77 1.01 90.62 92.04
N ALA A 78 0.02 90.55 91.15
CA ALA A 78 -0.74 91.71 90.67
C ALA A 78 -1.98 91.24 89.87
N ASN A 79 -3.18 91.58 90.37
CA ASN A 79 -4.50 91.52 89.71
C ASN A 79 -4.82 90.32 88.79
N LEU A 80 -5.47 89.31 89.37
CA LEU A 80 -6.20 88.27 88.66
C LEU A 80 -7.34 88.88 87.83
N ASP A 81 -7.13 89.05 86.52
CA ASP A 81 -8.26 89.19 85.60
C ASP A 81 -8.87 87.81 85.33
N LEU A 82 -9.71 87.38 86.28
CA LEU A 82 -10.47 86.13 86.26
C LEU A 82 -11.36 86.01 85.01
N ASP A 83 -11.79 87.13 84.42
CA ASP A 83 -12.62 87.13 83.20
C ASP A 83 -11.81 86.76 81.96
N ALA A 84 -10.56 87.24 81.82
CA ALA A 84 -9.69 86.87 80.71
C ALA A 84 -9.28 85.38 80.73
N ALA A 85 -9.06 84.81 81.92
CA ALA A 85 -8.76 83.38 82.09
C ALA A 85 -10.00 82.49 81.89
N ALA A 86 -11.18 82.94 82.35
CA ALA A 86 -12.45 82.25 82.12
C ALA A 86 -12.84 82.24 80.63
N ALA A 87 -12.65 83.35 79.91
CA ALA A 87 -12.89 83.44 78.47
C ALA A 87 -11.98 82.50 77.66
N LYS A 88 -10.69 82.40 78.01
CA LYS A 88 -9.76 81.44 77.39
C LYS A 88 -10.12 79.98 77.68
N ASN A 89 -10.59 79.67 78.90
CA ASN A 89 -11.04 78.32 79.26
C ASN A 89 -12.35 77.95 78.54
N GLN A 90 -13.28 78.89 78.40
CA GLN A 90 -14.50 78.71 77.60
C GLN A 90 -14.17 78.49 76.12
N ALA A 91 -13.25 79.26 75.53
CA ALA A 91 -12.78 79.06 74.17
C ALA A 91 -12.15 77.67 73.98
N PHE A 92 -11.31 77.22 74.92
CA PHE A 92 -10.71 75.88 74.87
C PHE A 92 -11.76 74.75 74.99
N LYS A 93 -12.78 74.92 75.84
CA LYS A 93 -13.91 73.99 75.94
C LYS A 93 -14.73 73.95 74.63
N LEU A 94 -14.91 75.09 73.96
CA LEU A 94 -15.59 75.14 72.66
C LEU A 94 -14.76 74.44 71.58
N THR A 95 -13.45 74.67 71.50
CA THR A 95 -12.57 73.96 70.55
C THR A 95 -12.59 72.44 70.82
N ARG A 96 -12.45 72.01 72.07
CA ARG A 96 -12.48 70.58 72.43
C ARG A 96 -13.83 69.92 72.16
N THR A 97 -14.94 70.65 72.33
CA THR A 97 -16.28 70.13 71.98
C THR A 97 -16.50 70.10 70.48
N SER A 98 -15.97 71.06 69.72
CA SER A 98 -15.94 71.05 68.25
C SER A 98 -15.12 69.88 67.70
N GLU A 99 -13.87 69.69 68.16
CA GLU A 99 -13.02 68.56 67.79
C GLU A 99 -13.67 67.21 68.15
N ARG A 100 -14.34 67.14 69.31
CA ARG A 100 -15.10 65.94 69.70
C ARG A 100 -16.27 65.68 68.75
N GLN A 101 -17.00 66.71 68.31
CA GLN A 101 -18.08 66.57 67.34
C GLN A 101 -17.56 66.14 65.97
N GLU A 102 -16.44 66.70 65.51
CA GLU A 102 -15.77 66.26 64.27
C GLU A 102 -15.33 64.79 64.34
N MET A 103 -14.79 64.36 65.48
CA MET A 103 -14.44 62.96 65.72
C MET A 103 -15.67 62.05 65.75
N VAL A 104 -16.81 62.51 66.27
CA VAL A 104 -18.08 61.77 66.22
C VAL A 104 -18.56 61.63 64.78
N VAL A 105 -18.59 62.72 64.01
CA VAL A 105 -19.00 62.69 62.58
C VAL A 105 -18.08 61.80 61.75
N LEU A 106 -16.77 61.83 62.02
CA LEU A 106 -15.81 60.95 61.34
C LEU A 106 -16.03 59.48 61.72
N ASN A 107 -16.27 59.19 63.00
CA ASN A 107 -16.58 57.84 63.47
C ASN A 107 -17.91 57.32 62.91
N ASP A 108 -18.95 58.15 62.83
CA ASP A 108 -20.23 57.79 62.21
C ASP A 108 -20.05 57.48 60.73
N ARG A 109 -19.23 58.26 60.03
CA ARG A 109 -18.86 58.00 58.64
C ARG A 109 -18.04 56.70 58.49
N LEU A 110 -17.11 56.43 59.40
CA LEU A 110 -16.36 55.17 59.44
C LEU A 110 -17.26 53.97 59.72
N ALA A 111 -18.25 54.10 60.62
CA ALA A 111 -19.23 53.05 60.88
C ALA A 111 -20.04 52.72 59.62
N VAL A 112 -20.49 53.74 58.87
CA VAL A 112 -21.15 53.55 57.57
C VAL A 112 -20.24 52.87 56.56
N TYR A 113 -18.95 53.23 56.50
CA TYR A 113 -17.99 52.54 55.62
C TYR A 113 -17.76 51.08 56.03
N ILE A 114 -17.63 50.78 57.32
CA ILE A 114 -17.46 49.41 57.83
C ILE A 114 -18.70 48.57 57.48
N GLU A 115 -19.89 49.11 57.67
CA GLU A 115 -21.13 48.42 57.29
C GLU A 115 -21.23 48.22 55.76
N LYS A 116 -20.76 49.19 54.98
CA LYS A 116 -20.65 49.05 53.53
C LYS A 116 -19.65 47.96 53.14
N VAL A 117 -18.50 47.88 53.81
CA VAL A 117 -17.51 46.82 53.58
C VAL A 117 -18.09 45.46 53.96
N ARG A 118 -18.73 45.32 55.12
CA ARG A 118 -19.39 44.07 55.54
C ARG A 118 -20.47 43.61 54.56
N THR A 119 -21.31 44.52 54.09
CA THR A 119 -22.34 44.18 53.09
C THR A 119 -21.72 43.79 51.75
N LEU A 120 -20.61 44.41 51.34
CA LEU A 120 -19.86 44.01 50.14
C LEU A 120 -19.14 42.67 50.31
N GLU A 121 -18.52 42.42 51.46
CA GLU A 121 -17.91 41.13 51.81
C GLU A 121 -18.95 40.01 51.84
N SER A 122 -20.11 40.26 52.45
CA SER A 122 -21.22 39.30 52.43
C SER A 122 -21.72 39.02 51.02
N LYS A 123 -21.79 40.04 50.15
CA LYS A 123 -22.17 39.86 48.74
C LYS A 123 -21.10 39.11 47.95
N ASN A 124 -19.82 39.41 48.17
CA ASN A 124 -18.71 38.68 47.53
C ASN A 124 -18.71 37.21 47.95
N LYS A 125 -18.91 36.91 49.24
CA LYS A 125 -19.03 35.53 49.72
C LYS A 125 -20.19 34.78 49.06
N LEU A 126 -21.33 35.45 48.86
CA LEU A 126 -22.47 34.88 48.14
C LEU A 126 -22.14 34.62 46.67
N LEU A 127 -21.50 35.57 45.99
CA LEU A 127 -21.08 35.41 44.59
C LEU A 127 -20.02 34.31 44.44
N GLU A 128 -19.08 34.19 45.37
CA GLU A 128 -18.08 33.11 45.41
C GLU A 128 -18.76 31.74 45.56
N ALA A 129 -19.74 31.62 46.45
CA ALA A 129 -20.52 30.39 46.61
C ALA A 129 -21.34 30.05 45.36
N GLU A 130 -21.94 31.05 44.70
CA GLU A 130 -22.67 30.86 43.44
C GLU A 130 -21.74 30.41 42.30
N ILE A 131 -20.54 31.01 42.20
CA ILE A 131 -19.53 30.59 41.22
C ILE A 131 -19.10 29.14 41.46
N GLU A 132 -18.88 28.74 42.71
CA GLU A 132 -18.46 27.38 43.05
C GLU A 132 -19.56 26.34 42.80
N ALA A 133 -20.82 26.70 43.08
CA ALA A 133 -21.98 25.89 42.73
C ALA A 133 -22.12 25.70 41.20
N LEU A 134 -21.90 26.76 40.42
CA LEU A 134 -21.92 26.68 38.95
C LEU A 134 -20.76 25.84 38.40
N LYS A 135 -19.55 25.98 38.93
CA LYS A 135 -18.39 25.16 38.54
C LYS A 135 -18.62 23.67 38.79
N SER A 136 -19.05 23.30 39.99
CA SER A 136 -19.35 21.90 40.33
C SER A 136 -20.50 21.32 39.49
N SER A 137 -21.49 22.15 39.10
CA SER A 137 -22.53 21.74 38.15
C SER A 137 -21.97 21.47 36.75
N PHE A 138 -21.02 22.29 36.28
CA PHE A 138 -20.36 22.13 34.98
C PHE A 138 -19.47 20.88 34.94
N GLU A 139 -18.74 20.59 36.01
CA GLU A 139 -17.98 19.34 36.15
C GLU A 139 -18.87 18.09 36.11
N ARG A 140 -20.08 18.16 36.68
CA ARG A 140 -21.04 17.05 36.53
C ARG A 140 -21.51 16.87 35.08
N THR A 141 -21.68 17.97 34.34
CA THR A 141 -22.03 17.91 32.90
C THR A 141 -20.86 17.44 32.03
N SER A 142 -19.61 17.64 32.46
CA SER A 142 -18.42 17.14 31.73
C SER A 142 -18.33 15.61 31.76
N GLY A 143 -18.81 14.96 32.83
CA GLY A 143 -18.92 13.50 32.90
C GLY A 143 -19.88 12.93 31.84
N LEU A 144 -21.04 13.58 31.64
CA LEU A 144 -21.98 13.19 30.58
C LEU A 144 -21.37 13.38 29.18
N ARG A 145 -20.66 14.49 28.97
CA ARG A 145 -19.91 14.73 27.73
C ARG A 145 -18.86 13.64 27.50
N GLN A 146 -18.12 13.23 28.52
CA GLN A 146 -17.11 12.19 28.42
C GLN A 146 -17.73 10.84 28.04
N LEU A 147 -18.89 10.49 28.60
CA LEU A 147 -19.63 9.27 28.22
C LEU A 147 -20.01 9.30 26.73
N TYR A 148 -20.59 10.41 26.24
CA TYR A 148 -20.92 10.53 24.82
C TYR A 148 -19.67 10.52 23.93
N GLU A 149 -18.57 11.16 24.34
CA GLU A 149 -17.31 11.11 23.61
C GLU A 149 -16.75 9.68 23.53
N THR A 150 -16.85 8.89 24.61
CA THR A 150 -16.43 7.48 24.59
C THR A 150 -17.31 6.62 23.68
N GLN A 151 -18.64 6.81 23.72
CA GLN A 151 -19.55 6.11 22.81
C GLN A 151 -19.30 6.49 21.35
N LEU A 152 -19.04 7.77 21.06
CA LEU A 152 -18.73 8.23 19.71
C LEU A 152 -17.43 7.61 19.19
N LYS A 153 -16.40 7.52 20.04
CA LYS A 153 -15.14 6.85 19.70
C LYS A 153 -15.35 5.37 19.39
N GLU A 154 -16.15 4.68 20.20
CA GLU A 154 -16.44 3.27 20.00
C GLU A 154 -17.24 3.02 18.71
N LEU A 155 -18.27 3.83 18.45
CA LEU A 155 -19.02 3.77 17.19
C LEU A 155 -18.16 4.08 15.96
N ASN A 156 -17.23 5.04 16.07
CA ASN A 156 -16.28 5.33 14.99
C ASN A 156 -15.32 4.15 14.77
N ARG A 157 -14.83 3.51 15.84
CA ARG A 157 -14.00 2.31 15.77
C ARG A 157 -14.74 1.16 15.08
N GLU A 158 -16.00 0.93 15.42
CA GLU A 158 -16.85 -0.07 14.77
C GLU A 158 -17.07 0.27 13.28
N ALA A 159 -17.32 1.53 12.95
CA ALA A 159 -17.50 1.97 11.57
C ALA A 159 -16.22 1.79 10.73
N GLU A 160 -15.05 2.07 11.28
CA GLU A 160 -13.75 1.81 10.65
C GLU A 160 -13.54 0.32 10.43
N GLN A 161 -13.81 -0.52 11.42
CA GLN A 161 -13.71 -1.98 11.27
C GLN A 161 -14.63 -2.54 10.19
N MET A 162 -15.88 -2.06 10.12
CA MET A 162 -16.82 -2.47 9.07
C MET A 162 -16.36 -2.00 7.68
N LYS A 163 -15.74 -0.82 7.59
CA LYS A 163 -15.14 -0.32 6.35
C LYS A 163 -13.96 -1.18 5.91
N ASP A 164 -13.06 -1.52 6.84
CA ASP A 164 -11.90 -2.37 6.55
C ASP A 164 -12.35 -3.78 6.11
N GLN A 165 -13.33 -4.36 6.79
CA GLN A 165 -13.93 -5.65 6.38
C GLN A 165 -14.57 -5.58 4.99
N ARG A 166 -15.27 -4.48 4.68
CA ARG A 166 -15.84 -4.26 3.35
C ARG A 166 -14.73 -4.17 2.29
N ASP A 167 -13.66 -3.44 2.57
CA ASP A 167 -12.54 -3.22 1.64
C ASP A 167 -11.76 -4.52 1.40
N LEU A 168 -11.53 -5.31 2.44
CA LEU A 168 -10.99 -6.67 2.32
C LEU A 168 -11.91 -7.59 1.51
N SER A 169 -13.23 -7.52 1.72
CA SER A 169 -14.19 -8.31 0.93
C SER A 169 -14.22 -7.88 -0.54
N LEU A 170 -14.12 -6.58 -0.83
CA LEU A 170 -14.07 -6.05 -2.19
C LEU A 170 -12.79 -6.48 -2.91
N THR A 171 -11.63 -6.30 -2.29
CA THR A 171 -10.34 -6.72 -2.86
C THR A 171 -10.29 -8.24 -3.11
N ALA A 172 -10.84 -9.04 -2.19
CA ALA A 172 -10.98 -10.49 -2.41
C ALA A 172 -11.90 -10.83 -3.59
N LYS A 173 -13.02 -10.11 -3.75
CA LYS A 173 -13.92 -10.26 -4.91
C LYS A 173 -13.22 -9.85 -6.21
N GLU A 174 -12.52 -8.72 -6.23
CA GLU A 174 -11.76 -8.25 -7.39
C GLU A 174 -10.68 -9.26 -7.79
N ALA A 175 -9.94 -9.81 -6.83
CA ALA A 175 -8.97 -10.88 -7.08
C ALA A 175 -9.63 -12.14 -7.67
N SER A 176 -10.80 -12.55 -7.14
CA SER A 176 -11.54 -13.69 -7.68
C SER A 176 -12.07 -13.46 -9.09
N LEU A 177 -12.51 -12.23 -9.42
CA LEU A 177 -12.95 -11.85 -10.76
C LEU A 177 -11.77 -11.87 -11.75
N ALA A 178 -10.62 -11.33 -11.35
CA ALA A 178 -9.41 -11.37 -12.16
C ALA A 178 -8.96 -12.82 -12.46
N GLN A 179 -9.02 -13.72 -11.48
CA GLN A 179 -8.74 -15.15 -11.69
C GLN A 179 -9.74 -15.79 -12.66
N LEU A 180 -11.03 -15.47 -12.51
CA LEU A 180 -12.08 -15.98 -13.37
C LEU A 180 -11.90 -15.51 -14.82
N ASP A 181 -11.55 -14.24 -15.03
CA ASP A 181 -11.29 -13.70 -16.37
C ASP A 181 -10.02 -14.28 -17.00
N ALA A 182 -8.97 -14.52 -16.21
CA ALA A 182 -7.79 -15.26 -16.67
C ALA A 182 -8.14 -16.69 -17.11
N LEU A 183 -9.00 -17.39 -16.36
CA LEU A 183 -9.47 -18.73 -16.75
C LEU A 183 -10.34 -18.70 -18.01
N LYS A 184 -11.23 -17.71 -18.16
CA LYS A 184 -12.01 -17.51 -19.40
C LYS A 184 -11.11 -17.24 -20.60
N SER A 185 -10.08 -16.41 -20.44
CA SER A 185 -9.12 -16.11 -21.50
C SER A 185 -8.40 -17.38 -21.95
N LYS A 186 -7.85 -18.16 -21.00
CA LYS A 186 -7.23 -19.47 -21.29
C LYS A 186 -8.19 -20.46 -21.96
N TYR A 187 -9.45 -20.49 -21.53
CA TYR A 187 -10.48 -21.32 -22.15
C TYR A 187 -10.74 -20.91 -23.60
N ASN A 188 -10.86 -19.61 -23.87
CA ASN A 188 -11.07 -19.10 -25.23
C ASN A 188 -9.87 -19.37 -26.14
N GLU A 189 -8.65 -19.22 -25.64
CA GLU A 189 -7.41 -19.56 -26.34
C GLU A 189 -7.37 -21.05 -26.70
N ALA A 190 -7.64 -21.93 -25.74
CA ALA A 190 -7.71 -23.37 -25.99
C ALA A 190 -8.81 -23.73 -27.00
N LEU A 191 -9.96 -23.05 -26.96
CA LEU A 191 -11.04 -23.23 -27.91
C LEU A 191 -10.66 -22.75 -29.32
N ALA A 192 -9.91 -21.65 -29.43
CA ALA A 192 -9.39 -21.16 -30.70
C ALA A 192 -8.34 -22.12 -31.28
N ALA A 193 -7.38 -22.58 -30.47
CA ALA A 193 -6.38 -23.57 -30.87
C ALA A 193 -7.04 -24.87 -31.34
N ARG A 194 -8.05 -25.38 -30.60
CA ARG A 194 -8.82 -26.55 -31.03
C ARG A 194 -9.47 -26.31 -32.39
N LYS A 195 -10.13 -25.18 -32.61
CA LYS A 195 -10.75 -24.86 -33.91
C LYS A 195 -9.72 -24.80 -35.03
N GLN A 196 -8.54 -24.23 -34.79
CA GLN A 196 -7.45 -24.19 -35.76
C GLN A 196 -7.02 -25.61 -36.14
N THR A 197 -6.78 -26.48 -35.16
CA THR A 197 -6.44 -27.89 -35.43
C THR A 197 -7.55 -28.65 -36.15
N GLU A 198 -8.83 -28.37 -35.84
CA GLU A 198 -9.97 -28.97 -36.55
C GLU A 198 -10.01 -28.52 -38.02
N LEU A 199 -9.69 -27.26 -38.30
CA LEU A 199 -9.57 -26.74 -39.66
C LEU A 199 -8.40 -27.36 -40.41
N GLU A 200 -7.22 -27.48 -39.78
CA GLU A 200 -6.06 -28.15 -40.35
C GLU A 200 -6.37 -29.62 -40.73
N ILE A 201 -7.07 -30.34 -39.86
CA ILE A 201 -7.53 -31.71 -40.14
C ILE A 201 -8.44 -31.74 -41.37
N GLU A 202 -9.40 -30.82 -41.46
CA GLU A 202 -10.33 -30.76 -42.58
C GLU A 202 -9.62 -30.38 -43.90
N VAL A 203 -8.57 -29.54 -43.84
CA VAL A 203 -7.72 -29.19 -44.98
C VAL A 203 -6.86 -30.38 -45.44
N LEU A 204 -6.32 -31.18 -44.52
CA LEU A 204 -5.47 -32.33 -44.85
C LEU A 204 -6.28 -33.53 -45.38
N ARG A 205 -7.56 -33.62 -45.04
CA ARG A 205 -8.47 -34.70 -45.46
C ARG A 205 -8.49 -34.97 -46.99
N PRO A 206 -8.68 -33.97 -47.88
CA PRO A 206 -8.63 -34.21 -49.32
C PRO A 206 -7.27 -34.68 -49.81
N ASP A 207 -6.18 -34.32 -49.16
CA ASP A 207 -4.84 -34.77 -49.56
C ASP A 207 -4.60 -36.23 -49.19
N VAL A 208 -5.12 -36.68 -48.03
CA VAL A 208 -5.18 -38.10 -47.68
C VAL A 208 -6.03 -38.88 -48.70
N ASP A 209 -7.18 -38.34 -49.11
CA ASP A 209 -8.03 -38.96 -50.12
C ASP A 209 -7.33 -39.05 -51.49
N LYS A 210 -6.63 -37.98 -51.92
CA LYS A 210 -5.81 -37.97 -53.15
C LYS A 210 -4.68 -38.98 -53.09
N ALA A 211 -3.94 -39.05 -51.98
CA ALA A 211 -2.86 -40.02 -51.79
C ALA A 211 -3.40 -41.45 -51.81
N THR A 212 -4.55 -41.69 -51.19
CA THR A 212 -5.23 -42.99 -51.20
C THR A 212 -5.68 -43.37 -52.61
N ALA A 213 -6.26 -42.44 -53.37
CA ALA A 213 -6.64 -42.66 -54.76
C ALA A 213 -5.42 -42.95 -55.66
N ALA A 214 -4.30 -42.24 -55.47
CA ALA A 214 -3.06 -42.49 -56.17
C ALA A 214 -2.48 -43.88 -55.85
N ARG A 215 -2.49 -44.28 -54.57
CA ARG A 215 -2.08 -45.62 -54.14
C ARG A 215 -2.92 -46.70 -54.83
N ILE A 216 -4.25 -46.58 -54.81
CA ILE A 216 -5.16 -47.52 -55.47
C ILE A 216 -4.89 -47.58 -56.98
N LYS A 217 -4.62 -46.44 -57.63
CA LYS A 217 -4.29 -46.41 -59.06
C LYS A 217 -2.99 -47.17 -59.36
N LEU A 218 -1.95 -46.98 -58.55
CA LEU A 218 -0.68 -47.68 -58.69
C LEU A 218 -0.82 -49.18 -58.40
N GLU A 219 -1.58 -49.55 -57.38
CA GLU A 219 -1.91 -50.96 -57.06
C GLU A 219 -2.58 -51.65 -58.27
N LYS A 220 -3.54 -50.99 -58.93
CA LYS A 220 -4.16 -51.52 -60.15
C LYS A 220 -3.21 -51.60 -61.34
N GLN A 221 -2.31 -50.64 -61.50
CA GLN A 221 -1.30 -50.69 -62.57
C GLN A 221 -0.33 -51.84 -62.34
N LEU A 222 0.05 -52.09 -61.09
CA LEU A 222 0.88 -53.22 -60.70
C LEU A 222 0.17 -54.54 -60.99
N GLU A 223 -1.09 -54.70 -60.57
CA GLU A 223 -1.89 -55.89 -60.86
C GLU A 223 -2.03 -56.13 -62.38
N ASN A 224 -2.28 -55.08 -63.16
CA ASN A 224 -2.33 -55.19 -64.63
C ASN A 224 -0.99 -55.67 -65.22
N LEU A 225 0.13 -55.09 -64.78
CA LEU A 225 1.47 -55.50 -65.26
C LEU A 225 1.81 -56.94 -64.87
N GLU A 226 1.40 -57.38 -63.67
CA GLU A 226 1.54 -58.78 -63.26
C GLU A 226 0.75 -59.71 -64.19
N THR A 227 -0.50 -59.37 -64.54
CA THR A 227 -1.29 -60.17 -65.48
C THR A 227 -0.71 -60.20 -66.90
N GLU A 228 -0.14 -59.08 -67.37
CA GLU A 228 0.52 -58.99 -68.67
C GLU A 228 1.80 -59.82 -68.70
N LEU A 229 2.60 -59.77 -67.63
CA LEU A 229 3.80 -60.58 -67.48
C LEU A 229 3.47 -62.08 -67.46
N ASP A 230 2.44 -62.48 -66.72
CA ASP A 230 1.95 -63.87 -66.72
C ASP A 230 1.45 -64.32 -68.09
N PHE A 231 0.78 -63.42 -68.84
CA PHE A 231 0.35 -63.68 -70.20
C PHE A 231 1.54 -63.87 -71.15
N MET A 232 2.50 -62.94 -71.16
CA MET A 232 3.71 -63.03 -71.99
C MET A 232 4.54 -64.29 -71.65
N GLN A 233 4.62 -64.66 -70.38
CA GLN A 233 5.27 -65.91 -69.98
C GLN A 233 4.56 -67.15 -70.53
N LYS A 234 3.23 -67.16 -70.60
CA LYS A 234 2.47 -68.26 -71.21
C LYS A 234 2.68 -68.31 -72.72
N VAL A 235 2.58 -67.17 -73.40
CA VAL A 235 2.82 -67.06 -74.85
C VAL A 235 4.24 -67.53 -75.20
N HIS A 236 5.27 -67.04 -74.51
CA HIS A 236 6.64 -67.49 -74.77
C HIS A 236 6.83 -68.99 -74.51
N LYS A 237 6.18 -69.57 -73.50
CA LYS A 237 6.23 -71.02 -73.27
C LYS A 237 5.61 -71.78 -74.45
N GLU A 238 4.45 -71.35 -74.93
CA GLU A 238 3.76 -71.93 -76.08
C GLU A 238 4.59 -71.76 -77.37
N GLU A 239 5.16 -70.59 -77.63
CA GLU A 239 6.05 -70.33 -78.79
C GLU A 239 7.31 -71.19 -78.74
N ILE A 240 7.92 -71.38 -77.57
CA ILE A 240 9.08 -72.27 -77.41
C ILE A 240 8.68 -73.70 -77.76
N GLU A 241 7.52 -74.16 -77.31
CA GLU A 241 7.00 -75.50 -77.63
C GLU A 241 6.73 -75.66 -79.13
N GLU A 242 6.11 -74.66 -79.77
CA GLU A 242 5.88 -74.63 -81.22
C GLU A 242 7.18 -74.58 -82.02
N LEU A 243 8.14 -73.74 -81.65
CA LEU A 243 9.44 -73.66 -82.32
C LEU A 243 10.25 -74.93 -82.14
N MET A 244 10.22 -75.56 -80.97
CA MET A 244 10.81 -76.89 -80.79
C MET A 244 10.17 -77.92 -81.72
N GLN A 245 8.84 -77.88 -81.87
CA GLN A 245 8.12 -78.75 -82.81
C GLN A 245 8.49 -78.45 -84.27
N GLN A 246 8.60 -77.17 -84.62
CA GLN A 246 9.03 -76.73 -85.94
C GLN A 246 10.47 -77.15 -86.24
N ILE A 247 11.43 -77.00 -85.31
CA ILE A 247 12.83 -77.45 -85.47
C ILE A 247 12.88 -78.98 -85.68
N CYS A 248 12.09 -79.74 -84.91
CA CYS A 248 11.97 -81.18 -85.15
C CYS A 248 11.40 -81.51 -86.54
N SER A 249 10.55 -80.65 -87.11
CA SER A 249 9.98 -80.81 -88.46
C SER A 249 10.85 -80.24 -89.60
N SER A 250 11.63 -79.18 -89.33
CA SER A 250 12.43 -78.40 -90.29
C SER A 250 13.87 -78.89 -90.41
N ALA A 251 14.34 -79.73 -89.48
CA ALA A 251 15.53 -80.57 -89.68
C ALA A 251 15.42 -81.50 -90.93
N SER A 252 14.30 -81.45 -91.66
CA SER A 252 14.02 -82.24 -92.85
C SER A 252 13.41 -81.45 -94.03
N LYS A 253 13.77 -80.18 -94.28
CA LYS A 253 13.49 -79.53 -95.60
C LYS A 253 14.24 -78.22 -95.88
N MET A 254 15.13 -78.35 -96.87
CA MET A 254 15.36 -77.43 -97.99
C MET A 254 16.27 -76.21 -97.85
N ASP A 255 16.86 -75.97 -99.02
CA ASP A 255 18.11 -75.35 -99.41
C ASP A 255 17.80 -74.38 -100.57
N LEU A 256 18.64 -73.36 -100.70
CA LEU A 256 18.85 -72.44 -101.83
C LEU A 256 17.83 -71.35 -102.23
N THR A 257 18.29 -70.11 -101.98
CA THR A 257 18.53 -68.95 -102.91
C THR A 257 17.45 -68.50 -103.91
N PHE A 258 17.18 -67.19 -103.91
CA PHE A 258 16.58 -66.48 -105.05
C PHE A 258 17.21 -65.08 -105.24
N ASP A 259 17.39 -64.70 -106.51
CA ASP A 259 18.16 -63.54 -106.99
C ASP A 259 17.48 -62.19 -106.75
N LEU A 260 18.32 -61.19 -106.43
CA LEU A 260 17.98 -59.80 -106.11
C LEU A 260 17.66 -58.97 -107.37
N PRO A 261 16.52 -58.24 -107.41
CA PRO A 261 16.29 -57.17 -108.36
C PRO A 261 16.87 -55.84 -107.84
N ASP A 262 17.37 -54.99 -108.76
CA ASP A 262 18.09 -53.74 -108.51
C ASP A 262 17.64 -52.91 -107.28
N LEU A 263 18.39 -53.08 -106.18
CA LEU A 263 18.18 -52.43 -104.89
C LEU A 263 18.81 -51.05 -104.80
N SER A 264 19.62 -50.59 -105.77
CA SER A 264 20.54 -49.48 -105.57
C SER A 264 19.85 -48.15 -105.23
N SER A 265 18.72 -47.83 -105.88
CA SER A 265 17.95 -46.61 -105.60
C SER A 265 17.18 -46.67 -104.28
N ALA A 266 16.61 -47.83 -103.94
CA ALA A 266 15.94 -48.01 -102.66
C ALA A 266 16.97 -48.00 -101.51
N LEU A 267 18.14 -48.58 -101.73
CA LEU A 267 19.23 -48.69 -100.76
C LEU A 267 19.90 -47.33 -100.50
N THR A 268 20.08 -46.49 -101.52
CA THR A 268 20.55 -45.10 -101.35
C THR A 268 19.51 -44.21 -100.66
N GLN A 269 18.21 -44.37 -100.97
CA GLN A 269 17.14 -43.66 -100.25
C GLN A 269 17.05 -44.10 -98.78
N ILE A 270 17.10 -45.41 -98.52
CA ILE A 270 17.14 -45.98 -97.17
C ILE A 270 18.38 -45.48 -96.43
N GLN A 271 19.55 -45.47 -97.06
CA GLN A 271 20.79 -44.94 -96.49
C GLN A 271 20.64 -43.46 -96.12
N SER A 272 20.08 -42.62 -97.00
CA SER A 272 19.82 -41.20 -96.68
C SER A 272 18.84 -41.01 -95.52
N GLN A 273 17.83 -41.88 -95.38
CA GLN A 273 16.92 -41.84 -94.25
C GLN A 273 17.60 -42.29 -92.96
N TYR A 274 18.44 -43.33 -93.00
CA TYR A 274 19.24 -43.75 -91.85
C TYR A 274 20.24 -42.67 -91.43
N ASP A 275 20.92 -42.03 -92.38
CA ASP A 275 21.84 -40.92 -92.09
C ASP A 275 21.10 -39.74 -91.45
N GLY A 276 19.90 -39.42 -91.94
CA GLY A 276 19.04 -38.39 -91.35
C GLY A 276 18.53 -38.75 -89.94
N ILE A 277 18.15 -40.00 -89.70
CA ILE A 277 17.72 -40.49 -88.39
C ILE A 277 18.91 -40.51 -87.42
N ALA A 278 20.08 -40.98 -87.85
CA ALA A 278 21.29 -40.99 -87.04
C ALA A 278 21.74 -39.58 -86.66
N ALA A 279 21.69 -38.62 -87.59
CA ALA A 279 21.99 -37.22 -87.32
C ALA A 279 21.01 -36.60 -86.31
N LYS A 280 19.70 -36.86 -86.46
CA LYS A 280 18.68 -36.41 -85.49
C LYS A 280 18.87 -37.05 -84.12
N ASN A 281 19.12 -38.35 -84.07
CA ASN A 281 19.37 -39.07 -82.82
C ASN A 281 20.59 -38.50 -82.09
N LEU A 282 21.67 -38.21 -82.81
CA LEU A 282 22.87 -37.58 -82.23
C LEU A 282 22.57 -36.18 -81.68
N GLN A 283 21.79 -35.37 -82.40
CA GLN A 283 21.37 -34.04 -81.95
C GLN A 283 20.47 -34.12 -80.71
N GLU A 284 19.47 -35.01 -80.72
CA GLU A 284 18.55 -35.25 -79.59
C GLU A 284 19.31 -35.76 -78.36
N MET A 285 20.30 -36.62 -78.56
CA MET A 285 21.17 -37.10 -77.50
C MET A 285 22.03 -35.98 -76.90
N ASP A 286 22.64 -35.13 -77.74
CA ASP A 286 23.44 -33.98 -77.31
C ASP A 286 22.60 -32.92 -76.58
N THR A 287 21.40 -32.61 -77.06
CA THR A 287 20.46 -31.72 -76.34
C THR A 287 19.99 -32.34 -75.04
N TRP A 288 19.67 -33.65 -75.03
CA TRP A 288 19.30 -34.36 -73.82
C TRP A 288 20.41 -34.33 -72.76
N TYR A 289 21.66 -34.62 -73.15
CA TYR A 289 22.79 -34.52 -72.22
C TYR A 289 22.99 -33.09 -71.71
N ARG A 290 22.91 -32.06 -72.58
CA ARG A 290 23.01 -30.66 -72.14
C ARG A 290 21.93 -30.31 -71.13
N THR A 291 20.68 -30.67 -71.37
CA THR A 291 19.58 -30.43 -70.43
C THR A 291 19.81 -31.16 -69.12
N MET A 292 20.21 -32.43 -69.16
CA MET A 292 20.52 -33.19 -67.94
C MET A 292 21.65 -32.55 -67.12
N PHE A 293 22.74 -32.10 -67.77
CA PHE A 293 23.82 -31.40 -67.08
C PHE A 293 23.38 -30.06 -66.50
N GLN A 294 22.52 -29.33 -67.22
CA GLN A 294 21.96 -28.07 -66.74
C GLN A 294 21.04 -28.29 -65.53
N ASP A 295 20.14 -29.27 -65.59
CA ASP A 295 19.25 -29.63 -64.49
C ASP A 295 20.03 -30.10 -63.26
N MET A 296 21.07 -30.90 -63.44
CA MET A 296 22.00 -31.27 -62.37
C MET A 296 22.75 -30.06 -61.79
N GLY A 297 23.18 -29.13 -62.65
CA GLY A 297 23.81 -27.88 -62.24
C GLY A 297 22.87 -27.00 -61.42
N ASP A 298 21.63 -26.83 -61.87
CA ASP A 298 20.61 -26.01 -61.22
C ASP A 298 20.16 -26.60 -59.88
N THR A 299 19.98 -27.92 -59.81
CA THR A 299 19.66 -28.61 -58.54
C THR A 299 20.80 -28.50 -57.53
N SER A 300 22.06 -28.64 -57.98
CA SER A 300 23.24 -28.42 -57.16
C SER A 300 23.35 -26.97 -56.67
N ALA A 301 23.10 -25.98 -57.54
CA ALA A 301 23.11 -24.56 -57.18
C ALA A 301 22.01 -24.21 -56.17
N LYS A 302 20.79 -24.74 -56.35
CA LYS A 302 19.68 -24.60 -55.40
C LYS A 302 20.03 -25.20 -54.04
N HIS A 303 20.62 -26.40 -54.03
CA HIS A 303 21.08 -27.02 -52.78
C HIS A 303 22.15 -26.18 -52.08
N ALA A 304 23.15 -25.68 -52.83
CA ALA A 304 24.17 -24.80 -52.29
C ALA A 304 23.61 -23.47 -51.77
N GLN A 305 22.57 -22.91 -52.38
CA GLN A 305 21.86 -21.72 -51.89
C GLN A 305 21.09 -22.01 -50.60
N SER A 306 20.37 -23.14 -50.53
CA SER A 306 19.64 -23.55 -49.32
C SER A 306 20.58 -23.81 -48.14
N VAL A 307 21.73 -24.45 -48.37
CA VAL A 307 22.75 -24.62 -47.33
C VAL A 307 23.30 -23.27 -46.86
N ARG A 308 23.44 -22.28 -47.76
CA ARG A 308 23.87 -20.92 -47.38
C ARG A 308 22.81 -20.20 -46.55
N SER A 309 21.53 -20.25 -46.93
CA SER A 309 20.46 -19.61 -46.14
C SER A 309 20.32 -20.24 -44.75
N LEU A 310 20.36 -21.57 -44.65
CA LEU A 310 20.33 -22.26 -43.35
C LEU A 310 21.52 -21.87 -42.46
N ARG A 311 22.71 -21.67 -43.04
CA ARG A 311 23.88 -21.18 -42.28
C ARG A 311 23.71 -19.75 -41.79
N GLU A 312 23.09 -18.89 -42.58
CA GLU A 312 22.78 -17.50 -42.20
C GLU A 312 21.72 -17.47 -41.08
N GLU A 313 20.67 -18.28 -41.17
CA GLU A 313 19.65 -18.45 -40.12
C GLU A 313 20.28 -18.97 -38.82
N ILE A 314 21.12 -20.00 -38.88
CA ILE A 314 21.86 -20.50 -37.71
C ILE A 314 22.73 -19.40 -37.09
N ALA A 315 23.39 -18.56 -37.91
CA ALA A 315 24.18 -17.44 -37.41
C ALA A 315 23.32 -16.36 -36.76
N ALA A 316 22.14 -16.06 -37.31
CA ALA A 316 21.17 -15.15 -36.73
C ALA A 316 20.67 -15.66 -35.37
N TYR A 317 20.22 -16.92 -35.29
CA TYR A 317 19.78 -17.52 -34.03
C TYR A 317 20.89 -17.53 -32.96
N ARG A 318 22.15 -17.79 -33.34
CA ARG A 318 23.28 -17.69 -32.41
C ARG A 318 23.47 -16.26 -31.88
N LYS A 319 23.33 -15.25 -32.73
CA LYS A 319 23.40 -13.85 -32.31
C LYS A 319 22.25 -13.49 -31.37
N ASP A 320 21.04 -13.97 -31.66
CA ASP A 320 19.87 -13.73 -30.83
C ASP A 320 19.97 -14.40 -29.47
N ILE A 321 20.47 -15.65 -29.41
CA ILE A 321 20.78 -16.33 -28.15
C ILE A 321 21.74 -15.48 -27.31
N LEU A 322 22.86 -15.02 -27.88
CA LEU A 322 23.82 -14.17 -27.16
C LEU A 322 23.22 -12.84 -26.70
N ASN A 323 22.30 -12.25 -27.48
CA ASN A 323 21.60 -11.04 -27.07
C ASN A 323 20.65 -11.31 -25.89
N LYS A 324 19.85 -12.37 -25.97
CA LYS A 324 18.96 -12.78 -24.89
C LYS A 324 19.71 -13.15 -23.61
N GLU A 325 20.89 -13.76 -23.72
CA GLU A 325 21.79 -14.02 -22.59
C GLU A 325 22.26 -12.73 -21.93
N ARG A 326 22.64 -11.70 -22.71
CA ARG A 326 23.00 -10.38 -22.17
C ARG A 326 21.81 -9.70 -21.50
N ASP A 327 20.63 -9.76 -22.10
CA ASP A 327 19.41 -9.19 -21.52
C ASP A 327 19.07 -9.88 -20.19
N LEU A 328 19.16 -11.21 -20.14
CA LEU A 328 18.99 -11.98 -18.90
C LEU A 328 19.99 -11.55 -17.82
N GLU A 329 21.26 -11.36 -18.18
CA GLU A 329 22.27 -10.92 -17.22
C GLU A 329 22.03 -9.47 -16.74
N SER A 330 21.57 -8.58 -17.63
CA SER A 330 21.17 -7.22 -17.26
C SER A 330 19.96 -7.21 -16.32
N LEU A 331 18.99 -8.11 -16.52
CA LEU A 331 17.83 -8.26 -15.65
C LEU A 331 18.20 -8.87 -14.29
N ARG A 332 19.14 -9.83 -14.27
CA ARG A 332 19.68 -10.39 -13.02
C ARG A 332 20.38 -9.33 -12.18
N THR A 333 21.29 -8.56 -12.77
CA THR A 333 21.97 -7.46 -12.07
C THR A 333 20.98 -6.39 -11.59
N ARG A 334 19.97 -6.05 -12.39
CA ARG A 334 18.87 -5.14 -11.99
C ARG A 334 18.09 -5.69 -10.80
N LYS A 335 17.77 -6.98 -10.81
CA LYS A 335 17.07 -7.67 -9.71
C LYS A 335 17.91 -7.62 -8.42
N GLU A 336 19.18 -8.02 -8.50
CA GLU A 336 20.10 -8.00 -7.36
C GLU A 336 20.25 -6.60 -6.75
N PHE A 337 20.33 -5.57 -7.59
CA PHE A 337 20.35 -4.18 -7.14
C PHE A 337 19.05 -3.78 -6.41
N LEU A 338 17.89 -4.16 -6.94
CA LEU A 338 16.60 -3.86 -6.29
C LEU A 338 16.44 -4.62 -4.97
N GLU A 339 16.85 -5.90 -4.92
CA GLU A 339 16.87 -6.70 -3.69
C GLU A 339 17.84 -6.13 -2.66
N GLY A 340 19.01 -5.64 -3.08
CA GLY A 340 19.94 -4.87 -2.25
C GLY A 340 19.27 -3.64 -1.64
N ARG A 341 18.65 -2.79 -2.48
CA ARG A 341 17.94 -1.59 -2.01
C ARG A 341 16.80 -1.90 -1.04
N VAL A 342 16.07 -3.00 -1.25
CA VAL A 342 15.03 -3.44 -0.30
C VAL A 342 15.64 -3.84 1.04
N ARG A 343 16.75 -4.59 1.04
CA ARG A 343 17.48 -4.93 2.27
C ARG A 343 17.96 -3.68 3.02
N ASP A 344 18.58 -2.74 2.32
CA ASP A 344 19.06 -1.48 2.92
C ASP A 344 17.93 -0.67 3.57
N VAL A 345 16.75 -0.65 2.94
CA VAL A 345 15.58 0.06 3.50
C VAL A 345 15.02 -0.69 4.71
N ILE A 346 14.97 -2.02 4.69
CA ILE A 346 14.54 -2.82 5.86
C ILE A 346 15.50 -2.62 7.03
N GLU A 347 16.82 -2.62 6.78
CA GLU A 347 17.83 -2.41 7.81
C GLU A 347 17.68 -1.03 8.45
N LYS A 348 17.51 0.04 7.65
CA LYS A 348 17.25 1.38 8.17
C LYS A 348 15.99 1.47 9.01
N TYR A 349 14.88 0.88 8.58
CA TYR A 349 13.66 0.87 9.38
C TYR A 349 13.81 0.07 10.67
N LYS A 350 14.61 -0.99 10.65
CA LYS A 350 14.92 -1.79 11.85
C LYS A 350 15.78 -0.99 12.83
N GLU A 351 16.78 -0.25 12.35
CA GLU A 351 17.56 0.68 13.17
C GLU A 351 16.68 1.77 13.77
N GLU A 352 15.80 2.40 12.97
CA GLU A 352 14.84 3.40 13.46
C GLU A 352 13.86 2.83 14.50
N GLU A 353 13.42 1.58 14.34
CA GLU A 353 12.57 0.89 15.31
C GLU A 353 13.31 0.60 16.63
N GLU A 354 14.56 0.14 16.54
CA GLU A 354 15.43 -0.09 17.70
C GLU A 354 15.69 1.22 18.47
N ASP A 355 15.99 2.32 17.76
CA ASP A 355 16.19 3.64 18.36
C ASP A 355 14.92 4.14 19.08
N LEU A 356 13.75 4.04 18.44
CA LEU A 356 12.48 4.43 19.06
C LEU A 356 12.15 3.57 20.27
N GLN A 357 12.46 2.28 20.22
CA GLN A 357 12.28 1.36 21.34
C GLN A 357 13.18 1.75 22.52
N GLU A 358 14.45 2.10 22.28
CA GLU A 358 15.36 2.60 23.32
C GLU A 358 14.82 3.90 23.96
N HIS A 359 14.29 4.82 23.15
CA HIS A 359 13.68 6.06 23.66
C HIS A 359 12.45 5.81 24.53
N VAL A 360 11.60 4.84 24.14
CA VAL A 360 10.45 4.42 24.95
C VAL A 360 10.92 3.81 26.28
N GLU A 361 11.91 2.92 26.25
CA GLU A 361 12.46 2.30 27.45
C GLU A 361 13.08 3.34 28.41
N ALA A 362 13.82 4.31 27.90
CA ALA A 362 14.36 5.42 28.69
C ALA A 362 13.24 6.26 29.34
N ALA A 363 12.20 6.62 28.58
CA ALA A 363 11.06 7.37 29.09
C ALA A 363 10.27 6.57 30.16
N GLU A 364 10.12 5.26 29.99
CA GLU A 364 9.52 4.39 30.99
C GLU A 364 10.34 4.32 32.29
N GLN A 365 11.67 4.28 32.18
CA GLN A 365 12.56 4.30 33.34
C GLN A 365 12.44 5.62 34.10
N ASP A 366 12.43 6.76 33.41
CA ASP A 366 12.21 8.07 34.01
C ASP A 366 10.84 8.17 34.70
N LEU A 367 9.80 7.62 34.07
CA LEU A 367 8.47 7.54 34.68
C LEU A 367 8.47 6.68 35.95
N LYS A 368 9.18 5.54 35.95
CA LYS A 368 9.33 4.69 37.14
C LYS A 368 10.07 5.44 38.26
N LEU A 369 11.16 6.13 37.93
CA LEU A 369 11.96 6.89 38.89
C LEU A 369 11.17 8.07 39.49
N THR A 370 10.43 8.82 38.67
CA THR A 370 9.58 9.92 39.15
C THR A 370 8.45 9.42 40.05
N LYS A 371 7.77 8.33 39.68
CA LYS A 371 6.76 7.68 40.54
C LYS A 371 7.35 7.26 41.90
N GLN A 372 8.54 6.66 41.90
CA GLN A 372 9.23 6.30 43.15
C GLN A 372 9.55 7.54 44.00
N LYS A 373 10.10 8.60 43.40
CA LYS A 373 10.37 9.87 44.10
C LYS A 373 9.11 10.49 44.69
N THR A 374 8.01 10.54 43.94
CA THR A 374 6.72 11.05 44.45
C THR A 374 6.19 10.19 45.60
N ALA A 375 6.31 8.86 45.52
CA ALA A 375 5.90 7.96 46.61
C ALA A 375 6.75 8.16 47.88
N LEU A 376 8.05 8.40 47.75
CA LEU A 376 8.92 8.75 48.89
C LEU A 376 8.48 10.07 49.53
N LEU A 377 8.32 11.13 48.73
CA LEU A 377 7.87 12.44 49.23
C LEU A 377 6.53 12.34 49.96
N MET A 378 5.57 11.59 49.41
CA MET A 378 4.27 11.36 50.08
C MET A 378 4.42 10.70 51.45
N ARG A 379 5.36 9.76 51.60
CA ARG A 379 5.65 9.13 52.90
C ARG A 379 6.26 10.14 53.87
N GLU A 380 7.25 10.91 53.45
CA GLU A 380 7.90 11.94 54.27
C GLU A 380 6.90 13.02 54.72
N TYR A 381 5.99 13.45 53.84
CA TYR A 381 4.91 14.37 54.20
C TYR A 381 3.96 13.78 55.24
N GLN A 382 3.61 12.49 55.12
CA GLN A 382 2.76 11.82 56.10
C GLN A 382 3.46 11.70 57.46
N GLU A 383 4.75 11.39 57.49
CA GLU A 383 5.56 11.33 58.71
C GLU A 383 5.65 12.70 59.39
N LEU A 384 5.89 13.77 58.62
CA LEU A 384 5.91 15.14 59.14
C LEU A 384 4.54 15.57 59.68
N LEU A 385 3.46 15.22 58.98
CA LEU A 385 2.10 15.47 59.45
C LEU A 385 1.82 14.74 60.77
N ASN A 386 2.22 13.47 60.88
CA ASN A 386 2.09 12.70 62.11
C ASN A 386 2.87 13.34 63.26
N ALA A 387 4.10 13.81 63.02
CA ALA A 387 4.91 14.52 64.02
C ALA A 387 4.25 15.84 64.45
N LYS A 388 3.71 16.62 63.51
CA LYS A 388 2.94 17.84 63.80
C LYS A 388 1.73 17.55 64.68
N MET A 389 0.96 16.51 64.36
CA MET A 389 -0.20 16.10 65.17
C MET A 389 0.22 15.68 66.58
N ALA A 390 1.32 14.94 66.73
CA ALA A 390 1.86 14.57 68.04
C ALA A 390 2.25 15.82 68.86
N MET A 391 2.95 16.77 68.24
CA MET A 391 3.29 18.06 68.88
C MET A 391 2.04 18.87 69.25
N GLU A 392 1.00 18.89 68.41
CA GLU A 392 -0.26 19.55 68.74
C GLU A 392 -0.96 18.92 69.95
N ILE A 393 -0.89 17.59 70.08
CA ILE A 393 -1.37 16.87 71.26
C ILE A 393 -0.54 17.25 72.49
N GLU A 394 0.80 17.28 72.39
CA GLU A 394 1.67 17.72 73.49
C GLU A 394 1.39 19.16 73.92
N ILE A 395 1.23 20.09 72.97
CA ILE A 395 0.87 21.49 73.29
C ILE A 395 -0.49 21.54 74.00
N ALA A 396 -1.47 20.75 73.54
CA ALA A 396 -2.77 20.69 74.18
C ALA A 396 -2.70 20.11 75.60
N THR A 397 -1.88 19.08 75.84
CA THR A 397 -1.67 18.52 77.18
C THR A 397 -0.92 19.50 78.09
N TYR A 398 0.13 20.17 77.60
CA TYR A 398 0.83 21.23 78.34
C TYR A 398 -0.11 22.38 78.70
N ARG A 399 -0.94 22.86 77.76
CA ARG A 399 -1.96 23.90 78.03
C ARG A 399 -2.92 23.47 79.13
N LYS A 400 -3.42 22.23 79.08
CA LYS A 400 -4.34 21.68 80.10
C LYS A 400 -3.69 21.57 81.48
N LEU A 401 -2.41 21.21 81.55
CA LEU A 401 -1.67 21.13 82.81
C LEU A 401 -1.45 22.53 83.40
N ILE A 402 -1.09 23.52 82.56
CA ILE A 402 -0.96 24.92 82.97
C ILE A 402 -2.31 25.47 83.43
N GLU A 403 -3.41 25.23 82.71
CA GLU A 403 -4.76 25.63 83.14
C GLU A 403 -5.17 24.98 84.48
N GLY A 404 -4.73 23.74 84.73
CA GLY A 404 -4.92 23.06 86.01
C GLY A 404 -4.11 23.69 87.16
N GLU A 405 -2.86 24.07 86.90
CA GLU A 405 -2.02 24.80 87.86
C GLU A 405 -2.48 26.25 88.05
N ASP A 406 -2.92 26.96 87.02
CA ASP A 406 -3.55 28.27 87.11
C ASP A 406 -4.87 28.20 87.89
N GLY A 407 -5.63 27.10 87.80
CA GLY A 407 -6.78 26.87 88.66
C GLY A 407 -6.40 26.74 90.15
N ARG A 408 -5.29 26.04 90.45
CA ARG A 408 -4.77 25.90 91.83
C ARG A 408 -4.14 27.21 92.33
N LEU A 409 -3.31 27.84 91.50
CA LEU A 409 -2.67 29.12 91.75
C LEU A 409 -3.70 30.23 91.87
N SER A 410 -4.74 30.28 91.05
CA SER A 410 -5.88 31.19 91.19
C SER A 410 -6.70 30.89 92.46
N THR A 411 -6.74 29.65 92.95
CA THR A 411 -7.33 29.34 94.27
C THR A 411 -6.43 29.78 95.44
N THR A 412 -5.10 29.72 95.31
CA THR A 412 -4.14 30.18 96.34
C THR A 412 -3.84 31.69 96.28
N VAL A 413 -3.80 32.28 95.10
CA VAL A 413 -3.65 33.72 94.79
C VAL A 413 -5.00 34.42 94.85
N GLY A 414 -6.12 33.70 94.68
CA GLY A 414 -7.47 34.18 95.02
C GLY A 414 -7.70 34.38 96.52
N LYS A 415 -6.81 33.88 97.37
CA LYS A 415 -6.70 34.31 98.78
C LYS A 415 -5.73 35.49 98.99
N PHE A 416 -5.01 35.94 97.96
CA PHE A 416 -3.97 36.97 98.07
C PHE A 416 -4.03 38.13 97.07
N SER A 417 -4.99 38.22 96.16
CA SER A 417 -5.14 39.44 95.35
C SER A 417 -6.59 39.74 95.01
N LEU A 418 -7.17 40.66 95.80
CA LEU A 418 -8.11 41.64 95.29
C LEU A 418 -7.42 42.46 94.18
N THR A 419 -8.23 42.90 93.22
CA THR A 419 -8.00 43.94 92.19
C THR A 419 -7.43 43.49 90.84
N GLY A 420 -8.16 43.85 89.78
CA GLY A 420 -7.67 43.90 88.40
C GLY A 420 -8.29 42.86 87.47
N GLY A 421 -9.49 43.12 86.96
CA GLY A 421 -10.22 42.21 86.08
C GLY A 421 -9.85 42.28 84.60
N VAL A 422 -10.79 41.73 83.79
CA VAL A 422 -11.11 42.00 82.37
C VAL A 422 -10.83 40.86 81.36
N HIS A 423 -11.87 40.02 81.16
CA HIS A 423 -12.52 39.52 79.91
C HIS A 423 -11.69 39.43 78.59
N THR A 424 -11.73 38.37 77.75
CA THR A 424 -12.89 37.80 77.00
C THR A 424 -12.59 36.45 76.27
N SER A 425 -13.52 35.49 76.39
CA SER A 425 -14.10 34.52 75.41
C SER A 425 -13.30 33.85 74.24
N SER A 426 -13.08 32.54 74.39
CA SER A 426 -13.55 31.37 73.57
C SER A 426 -13.86 31.46 72.05
N GLY A 427 -13.38 30.46 71.29
CA GLY A 427 -14.22 29.74 70.30
C GLY A 427 -13.62 29.35 68.93
N LEU A 428 -13.17 28.08 68.81
CA LEU A 428 -13.26 27.09 67.70
C LEU A 428 -13.36 27.52 66.20
N ALA A 429 -12.50 26.94 65.34
CA ALA A 429 -12.83 26.05 64.19
C ALA A 429 -11.74 26.03 63.09
N SER A 430 -11.46 24.85 62.52
CA SER A 430 -10.82 24.62 61.20
C SER A 430 -11.92 24.17 60.20
N PRO A 431 -11.67 23.85 58.90
CA PRO A 431 -10.46 23.92 58.06
C PRO A 431 -10.71 24.54 56.65
N SER A 432 -9.65 24.75 55.84
CA SER A 432 -9.54 24.37 54.40
C SER A 432 -8.54 25.22 53.60
N ALA A 433 -7.74 24.55 52.76
CA ALA A 433 -6.77 25.05 51.76
C ALA A 433 -7.50 25.83 50.60
N PRO A 434 -6.85 26.42 49.55
CA PRO A 434 -5.60 25.96 48.92
C PRO A 434 -4.65 27.01 48.28
N ASP A 435 -3.56 26.45 47.76
CA ASP A 435 -2.84 26.82 46.54
C ASP A 435 -1.78 27.93 46.58
N GLY A 436 -0.61 27.58 46.02
CA GLY A 436 0.63 28.34 46.14
C GLY A 436 1.71 27.78 45.22
N SER A 437 1.41 27.84 43.92
CA SER A 437 2.36 27.80 42.80
C SER A 437 3.65 28.58 43.11
N LEU A 438 4.80 27.89 43.03
CA LEU A 438 6.10 28.54 42.81
C LEU A 438 6.80 27.94 41.60
N LYS A 439 6.98 28.82 40.63
CA LYS A 439 7.80 28.70 39.43
C LYS A 439 9.24 29.05 39.83
N CYS A 440 10.20 28.18 39.53
CA CYS A 440 11.62 28.51 39.50
C CYS A 440 12.15 28.15 38.11
N ASN A 441 12.56 29.18 37.36
CA ASN A 441 13.32 29.04 36.12
C ASN A 441 14.81 28.85 36.45
N GLY A 442 15.51 28.15 35.57
CA GLY A 442 16.84 28.58 35.10
C GLY A 442 17.98 27.58 35.29
N ALA A 443 18.44 27.00 34.19
CA ALA A 443 19.82 27.15 33.75
C ALA A 443 19.97 26.72 32.29
N SER A 444 20.54 27.64 31.50
CA SER A 444 20.82 27.58 30.08
C SER A 444 22.06 26.72 29.77
N SER A 445 22.13 26.20 28.55
CA SER A 445 23.39 26.19 27.79
C SER A 445 23.12 26.20 26.29
N ASP A 446 23.42 27.34 25.69
CA ASP A 446 23.61 27.54 24.26
C ASP A 446 24.72 26.63 23.70
N THR A 447 24.57 26.20 22.45
CA THR A 447 25.58 26.43 21.40
C THR A 447 24.95 26.13 20.05
N ASP A 448 24.72 27.20 19.29
CA ASP A 448 24.42 27.18 17.87
C ASP A 448 25.68 27.63 17.10
N ARG A 449 25.64 27.41 15.78
CA ARG A 449 26.47 27.99 14.69
C ARG A 449 27.79 27.24 14.39
N THR A 450 28.20 26.92 13.15
CA THR A 450 27.90 27.49 11.82
C THR A 450 28.56 26.65 10.68
N LYS A 451 27.86 26.51 9.54
CA LYS A 451 28.29 26.70 8.12
C LYS A 451 29.24 25.77 7.31
N CYS A 452 28.82 25.73 6.02
CA CYS A 452 29.54 25.63 4.73
C CYS A 452 29.55 24.24 4.06
N ALA A 453 29.47 24.08 2.74
CA ALA A 453 29.04 24.89 1.59
C ALA A 453 29.15 23.98 0.34
N ALA A 454 28.22 24.15 -0.61
CA ALA A 454 28.29 23.95 -2.06
C ALA A 454 29.27 22.93 -2.71
N ALA A 455 28.72 22.03 -3.55
CA ALA A 455 29.24 21.69 -4.88
C ALA A 455 28.13 21.00 -5.71
N THR A 456 27.47 21.75 -6.61
CA THR A 456 27.53 21.64 -8.08
C THR A 456 26.72 20.49 -8.70
N ASP A 457 25.56 20.87 -9.24
CA ASP A 457 24.79 20.15 -10.26
C ASP A 457 25.60 19.99 -11.55
N GLY A 458 25.65 18.75 -12.05
CA GLY A 458 26.07 18.39 -13.40
C GLY A 458 24.87 17.92 -14.20
N ALA A 459 24.44 18.77 -15.14
CA ALA A 459 23.41 18.49 -16.12
C ALA A 459 23.82 17.34 -17.07
N GLY A 460 22.87 16.44 -17.35
CA GLY A 460 22.99 15.39 -18.35
C GLY A 460 21.61 14.85 -18.70
N GLY A 461 20.92 15.56 -19.59
CA GLY A 461 19.68 15.09 -20.18
C GLY A 461 19.94 13.94 -21.14
N PHE A 462 19.09 12.93 -21.12
CA PHE A 462 18.97 11.99 -22.23
C PHE A 462 17.51 11.57 -22.39
N LEU A 463 16.96 11.94 -23.55
CA LEU A 463 15.66 11.58 -24.08
C LEU A 463 15.69 10.14 -24.61
N LEU A 464 14.62 9.38 -24.39
CA LEU A 464 14.11 8.32 -25.27
C LEU A 464 12.63 8.19 -24.95
N SER A 465 11.72 8.64 -25.82
CA SER A 465 11.34 8.08 -27.12
C SER A 465 10.73 6.69 -27.00
N SER A 466 9.54 6.64 -27.55
CA SER A 466 8.52 5.59 -27.70
C SER A 466 8.97 4.27 -28.31
N SER A 467 8.06 3.29 -28.17
CA SER A 467 7.88 2.08 -29.01
C SER A 467 8.81 0.91 -28.63
N ASP A 468 8.40 -0.35 -28.52
CA ASP A 468 7.21 -1.09 -28.96
C ASP A 468 6.95 -2.25 -27.99
N GLU A 469 5.66 -2.61 -27.83
CA GLU A 469 5.28 -3.85 -27.19
C GLU A 469 5.65 -5.03 -28.11
N ASN A 470 6.39 -6.00 -27.58
CA ASN A 470 6.68 -7.24 -28.30
C ASN A 470 6.34 -8.43 -27.38
N LEU A 471 5.26 -9.13 -27.73
CA LEU A 471 4.75 -10.31 -27.04
C LEU A 471 5.75 -11.46 -27.14
N GLN A 472 6.34 -11.85 -26.01
CA GLN A 472 7.20 -13.02 -25.88
C GLN A 472 6.32 -14.28 -25.73
N GLN A 473 6.18 -15.09 -26.79
CA GLN A 473 5.60 -16.43 -26.68
C GLN A 473 6.62 -17.40 -26.05
N GLN A 474 6.18 -18.11 -25.02
CA GLN A 474 6.97 -19.06 -24.24
C GLN A 474 6.66 -20.48 -24.73
N ALA A 475 7.62 -21.16 -25.34
CA ALA A 475 7.46 -22.56 -25.72
C ALA A 475 7.31 -23.44 -24.47
N THR A 476 6.25 -24.24 -24.40
CA THR A 476 6.01 -25.18 -23.30
C THR A 476 6.27 -26.60 -23.80
N GLU A 477 7.33 -27.23 -23.28
CA GLU A 477 7.57 -28.66 -23.49
C GLU A 477 6.59 -29.46 -22.63
N THR A 478 5.82 -30.36 -23.25
CA THR A 478 4.99 -31.32 -22.53
C THR A 478 5.50 -32.74 -22.81
N SER A 479 5.82 -33.47 -21.74
CA SER A 479 6.24 -34.87 -21.82
C SER A 479 5.11 -35.76 -21.30
N GLU A 480 4.63 -36.68 -22.15
CA GLU A 480 3.59 -37.64 -21.79
C GLU A 480 4.18 -39.06 -21.79
N ARG A 481 3.96 -39.80 -20.69
CA ARG A 481 4.37 -41.20 -20.55
C ARG A 481 3.17 -42.10 -20.80
N LYS A 482 3.25 -42.94 -21.84
CA LYS A 482 2.17 -43.90 -22.17
C LYS A 482 2.70 -45.34 -22.14
N MET A 483 1.90 -46.24 -21.57
CA MET A 483 2.13 -47.68 -21.63
C MET A 483 1.42 -48.25 -22.86
N VAL A 484 2.16 -48.94 -23.73
CA VAL A 484 1.58 -49.55 -24.94
C VAL A 484 1.70 -51.07 -24.84
N LEU A 485 0.56 -51.74 -25.08
CA LEU A 485 0.45 -53.20 -25.09
C LEU A 485 0.68 -53.68 -26.53
N VAL A 486 1.83 -54.32 -26.78
CA VAL A 486 2.34 -54.55 -28.14
C VAL A 486 1.90 -55.89 -28.71
N ARG A 487 1.68 -56.90 -27.86
CA ARG A 487 1.17 -58.21 -28.30
C ARG A 487 0.56 -59.00 -27.16
N THR A 488 -0.56 -59.67 -27.46
CA THR A 488 -1.11 -60.77 -26.68
C THR A 488 -1.08 -62.02 -27.55
N PHE A 489 -0.48 -63.09 -27.04
CA PHE A 489 -0.56 -64.40 -27.70
C PHE A 489 -1.08 -65.43 -26.69
N LYS A 490 -1.95 -66.32 -27.18
CA LYS A 490 -2.55 -67.40 -26.40
C LYS A 490 -1.66 -68.63 -26.54
N THR A 491 -1.24 -69.19 -25.42
CA THR A 491 -0.52 -70.47 -25.40
C THR A 491 -1.52 -71.63 -25.47
N ASP A 492 -1.09 -72.81 -25.94
CA ASP A 492 -1.95 -73.98 -26.15
C ASP A 492 -2.60 -74.51 -24.85
N GLU A 493 -2.08 -74.11 -23.69
CA GLU A 493 -2.58 -74.38 -22.34
C GLU A 493 -3.65 -73.37 -21.87
N GLY A 494 -4.15 -72.49 -22.75
CA GLY A 494 -5.20 -71.52 -22.43
C GLY A 494 -4.75 -70.31 -21.60
N SER A 495 -3.46 -70.15 -21.34
CA SER A 495 -2.91 -68.97 -20.65
C SER A 495 -2.53 -67.87 -21.63
N PHE A 496 -2.93 -66.63 -21.32
CA PHE A 496 -2.62 -65.43 -22.10
C PHE A 496 -1.40 -64.72 -21.51
N VAL A 497 -0.33 -64.57 -22.30
CA VAL A 497 0.84 -63.78 -21.91
C VAL A 497 0.82 -62.48 -22.70
N SER A 498 0.75 -61.34 -21.98
CA SER A 498 0.76 -60.00 -22.56
C SER A 498 2.12 -59.34 -22.38
N ASN A 499 2.73 -58.88 -23.48
CA ASN A 499 3.97 -58.10 -23.43
C ASN A 499 3.64 -56.60 -23.51
N THR A 500 3.98 -55.85 -22.46
CA THR A 500 3.77 -54.40 -22.34
C THR A 500 5.10 -53.68 -22.24
N GLN A 501 5.29 -52.64 -23.05
CA GLN A 501 6.48 -51.79 -23.01
C GLN A 501 6.06 -50.34 -22.73
N GLN A 502 6.73 -49.70 -21.77
CA GLN A 502 6.57 -48.27 -21.51
C GLN A 502 7.43 -47.47 -22.48
N ARG A 503 6.84 -46.47 -23.15
CA ARG A 503 7.59 -45.50 -23.95
C ARG A 503 7.25 -44.09 -23.50
N THR A 504 8.29 -43.29 -23.27
CA THR A 504 8.17 -41.86 -23.01
C THR A 504 8.31 -41.14 -24.34
N ILE A 505 7.31 -40.35 -24.72
CA ILE A 505 7.37 -39.53 -25.92
C ILE A 505 7.51 -38.08 -25.46
N THR A 506 8.58 -37.42 -25.89
CA THR A 506 8.80 -35.99 -25.70
C THR A 506 8.39 -35.29 -27.00
N VAL A 507 7.32 -34.50 -26.95
CA VAL A 507 6.88 -33.70 -28.10
C VAL A 507 7.32 -32.26 -27.84
N SER A 508 8.39 -31.85 -28.50
CA SER A 508 8.82 -30.44 -28.58
C SER A 508 8.12 -29.81 -29.78
N GLY A 509 7.11 -28.98 -29.53
CA GLY A 509 6.46 -28.20 -30.60
C GLY A 509 7.33 -26.99 -30.96
N ALA A 510 7.86 -26.97 -32.18
CA ALA A 510 8.26 -25.71 -32.82
C ALA A 510 6.98 -25.08 -33.41
N ALA A 511 6.76 -23.79 -33.15
CA ALA A 511 5.74 -23.05 -33.86
C ALA A 511 6.21 -22.86 -35.31
N ASP A 512 5.65 -23.60 -36.25
CA ASP A 512 5.88 -23.38 -37.67
C ASP A 512 5.14 -22.10 -38.09
N GLU A 513 5.88 -21.12 -38.63
CA GLU A 513 5.34 -19.89 -39.18
C GLU A 513 4.59 -20.17 -40.50
N GLU A 514 3.29 -19.87 -40.52
CA GLU A 514 2.47 -19.84 -41.74
C GLU A 514 3.01 -18.80 -42.73
N GLN A 515 3.44 -19.28 -43.91
CA GLN A 515 3.66 -18.44 -45.09
C GLN A 515 2.33 -17.92 -45.63
N THR A 516 2.04 -16.64 -45.37
CA THR A 516 1.03 -15.87 -46.12
C THR A 516 1.55 -15.54 -47.52
N ILE A 517 0.80 -15.97 -48.55
CA ILE A 517 0.84 -15.43 -49.92
C ILE A 517 0.00 -14.15 -49.99
#